data_AF-A0AAW1MKJ6-F1
#
_entry.id   AF-A0AAW1MKJ6-F1
#
_cell.length_a   1.000
_cell.length_b   1.000
_cell.length_c   1.000
_cell.angle_alpha   90.00
_cell.angle_beta   90.00
_cell.angle_gamma   90.00
#
_symmetry.space_group_name_H-M   'P 1'
#
loop_
_entity.id
_entity.type
_entity.pdbx_description
1 polymer ?
#
loop_
_entity_poly.entity_id
_entity_poly.type
_entity_poly.pdbx_seq_one_letter_code
_entity_poly.pdbx_strand_id
1 'polypeptide(L)'
;MIIQIAIFCWFGETLIAKSSMIADACYKSKWYQYSPNARKTIILVMQVAQRNTAFKAGGFFQMSLLTFVMILRSAYSYFTVLLNSNAF
;
A
#
# COMPACT_ATOMS: atom_id res chain seq x y z
N MET A 1 8.79 9.70 -15.10
CA MET A 1 7.85 10.18 -14.06
C MET A 1 6.68 9.20 -13.83
N ILE A 2 5.74 8.99 -14.77
CA ILE A 2 4.56 8.13 -14.54
C ILE A 2 4.94 6.66 -14.21
N ILE A 3 5.88 6.08 -14.95
CA ILE A 3 6.34 4.70 -14.71
C ILE A 3 6.99 4.53 -13.33
N GLN A 4 7.75 5.53 -12.86
CA GLN A 4 8.35 5.49 -11.53
C GLN A 4 7.26 5.46 -10.45
N ILE A 5 6.24 6.31 -10.57
CA ILE A 5 5.10 6.34 -9.66
C ILE A 5 4.35 5.00 -9.69
N ALA A 6 4.12 4.44 -10.89
CA ALA A 6 3.47 3.15 -11.05
C ALA A 6 4.23 2.01 -10.35
N ILE A 7 5.56 1.96 -10.50
CA ILE A 7 6.43 0.96 -9.85
C ILE A 7 6.36 1.11 -8.32
N PHE A 8 6.44 2.33 -7.79
CA PHE A 8 6.34 2.56 -6.35
C PHE A 8 4.96 2.18 -5.78
N CYS A 9 3.87 2.54 -6.47
CA CYS A 9 2.52 2.16 -6.06
C CYS A 9 2.32 0.63 -6.10
N TRP A 10 2.82 -0.04 -7.15
CA TRP A 10 2.73 -1.49 -7.26
C TRP A 10 3.49 -2.22 -6.14
N PHE A 11 4.71 -1.76 -5.86
CA PHE A 11 5.55 -2.34 -4.82
C PHE A 11 4.96 -2.09 -3.42
N GLY A 12 4.42 -0.89 -3.18
CA GLY A 12 3.71 -0.53 -1.96
C GLY A 12 2.51 -1.44 -1.70
N GLU A 13 1.63 -1.59 -2.70
CA GLU A 13 0.45 -2.47 -2.60
C GLU A 13 0.84 -3.93 -2.34
N THR A 14 1.82 -4.44 -3.08
CA THR A 14 2.30 -5.83 -2.93
C THR A 14 2.89 -6.05 -1.54
N LEU A 15 3.69 -5.11 -1.03
CA LEU A 15 4.29 -5.18 0.29
C LEU A 15 3.23 -5.18 1.39
N ILE A 16 2.20 -4.33 1.26
CA ILE A 16 1.07 -4.24 2.19
C ILE A 16 0.29 -5.57 2.21
N ALA A 17 -0.05 -6.10 1.04
CA ALA A 17 -0.77 -7.36 0.91
C ALA A 17 0.00 -8.53 1.52
N LYS A 18 1.31 -8.64 1.23
CA LYS A 18 2.18 -9.68 1.81
C LYS A 18 2.35 -9.52 3.31
N SER A 19 2.49 -8.30 3.80
CA SER A 19 2.60 -8.03 5.24
C SER A 19 1.34 -8.46 6.01
N SER A 20 0.16 -8.16 5.47
CA SER A 20 -1.12 -8.62 6.01
C SER A 20 -1.22 -10.15 6.04
N MET A 21 -0.80 -10.84 4.97
CA MET A 21 -0.76 -12.31 4.94
C MET A 21 0.18 -12.90 6.00
N ILE A 22 1.33 -12.27 6.25
CA ILE A 22 2.26 -12.70 7.30
C ILE A 22 1.62 -12.54 8.68
N ALA A 23 0.97 -11.41 8.96
CA ALA A 23 0.27 -11.19 10.23
C ALA A 23 -0.81 -12.25 10.45
N ASP A 24 -1.59 -12.58 9.42
CA ASP A 24 -2.66 -13.57 9.47
C ASP A 24 -2.11 -15.01 9.62
N ALA A 25 -1.02 -15.34 8.93
CA ALA A 25 -0.33 -16.63 9.09
C ALA A 25 0.26 -16.79 10.50
N CYS A 26 0.88 -15.74 11.05
CA CYS A 26 1.34 -15.71 12.43
C CYS A 26 0.17 -15.90 13.41
N TYR A 27 -1.00 -15.33 13.12
CA TYR A 27 -2.18 -15.45 13.98
C TYR A 27 -2.75 -16.87 13.99
N LYS A 28 -2.69 -17.54 12.84
CA LYS A 28 -3.09 -18.94 12.65
C LYS A 28 -2.05 -19.94 13.14
N SER A 29 -0.78 -19.56 13.24
CA SER A 29 0.21 -20.36 13.96
C SER A 29 -0.25 -20.42 15.41
N LYS A 30 -0.25 -21.58 16.06
CA LYS A 30 -0.74 -21.75 17.45
C LYS A 30 0.20 -21.05 18.44
N TRP A 31 0.31 -19.73 18.34
CA TRP A 31 1.38 -18.91 18.90
C TRP A 31 1.40 -18.92 20.44
N TYR A 32 0.24 -19.20 21.02
CA TYR A 32 0.02 -19.42 22.44
C TYR A 32 0.68 -20.70 22.96
N GLN A 33 1.02 -21.68 22.10
CA GLN A 33 1.70 -22.92 22.50
C GLN A 33 3.23 -22.81 22.46
N TYR A 34 3.80 -21.74 21.91
CA TYR A 34 5.24 -21.56 21.88
C TYR A 34 5.81 -21.05 23.21
N SER A 35 7.13 -21.16 23.34
CA SER A 35 7.90 -20.62 24.46
C SER A 35 7.62 -19.12 24.64
N PRO A 36 7.70 -18.59 25.88
CA PRO A 36 7.40 -17.19 26.17
C PRO A 36 8.25 -16.20 25.35
N ASN A 37 9.48 -16.58 24.99
CA ASN A 37 10.33 -15.78 24.10
C ASN A 37 9.80 -15.76 22.66
N ALA A 38 9.49 -16.92 22.08
CA ALA A 38 8.93 -17.01 20.73
C ALA A 38 7.56 -16.30 20.63
N ARG A 39 6.73 -16.39 21.68
CA ARG A 39 5.44 -15.70 21.77
C ARG A 39 5.59 -14.18 21.64
N LYS A 40 6.53 -13.58 22.39
CA LYS A 40 6.81 -12.14 22.31
C LYS A 40 7.28 -11.73 20.92
N THR A 41 8.14 -12.53 20.29
CA THR A 41 8.63 -12.27 18.93
C THR A 41 7.49 -12.29 17.92
N ILE A 42 6.59 -13.28 17.99
CA ILE A 42 5.45 -13.40 17.07
C ILE A 42 4.49 -12.21 17.22
N ILE A 43 4.17 -11.81 18.45
CA ILE A 43 3.32 -10.63 18.72
C ILE A 43 3.96 -9.36 18.16
N LEU A 44 5.27 -9.19 18.31
CA LEU A 44 5.99 -8.04 17.79
C LEU A 44 5.95 -8.02 16.25
N VAL A 45 6.15 -9.17 15.60
CA VAL A 45 6.05 -9.31 14.14
C VAL A 45 4.64 -8.97 13.66
N MET A 46 3.59 -9.46 14.33
CA MET A 46 2.20 -9.11 14.00
C MET A 46 1.93 -7.60 14.11
N GLN A 47 2.38 -6.97 15.19
CA GLN A 47 2.23 -5.53 15.41
C GLN A 47 2.92 -4.70 14.32
N VAL A 48 4.15 -5.05 13.97
CA VAL A 48 4.92 -4.36 12.92
C VAL A 48 4.25 -4.56 11.55
N ALA A 49 3.81 -5.79 11.25
CA ALA A 49 3.15 -6.11 9.99
C ALA A 49 1.81 -5.36 9.83
N GLN A 50 1.01 -5.28 10.89
CA GLN A 50 -0.24 -4.50 10.88
C GLN A 50 0.02 -2.99 10.74
N ARG A 51 1.03 -2.45 11.41
CA ARG A 51 1.36 -1.01 11.35
C ARG A 51 1.90 -0.56 9.99
N ASN A 52 2.65 -1.42 9.30
CA ASN A 52 3.23 -1.11 7.98
C ASN A 52 2.23 -1.20 6.81
N THR A 53 0.98 -1.55 7.06
CA THR A 53 -0.06 -1.60 6.00
C THR A 53 -0.43 -0.23 5.42
N ALA A 54 -0.02 0.87 6.06
CA ALA A 54 -0.28 2.22 5.59
C ALA A 54 1.02 2.94 5.23
N PHE A 55 1.64 2.56 4.11
CA PHE A 55 2.66 3.39 3.47
C PHE A 55 1.97 4.66 2.94
N LYS A 56 1.87 5.67 3.81
CA LYS A 56 1.37 7.01 3.47
C LYS A 56 2.53 7.83 2.94
N ALA A 57 2.56 8.10 1.63
CA ALA A 57 3.49 9.08 1.07
C ALA A 57 3.11 10.47 1.62
N GLY A 58 3.98 11.05 2.44
CA GLY A 58 3.81 12.40 3.01
C GLY A 58 2.60 12.58 3.95
N GLY A 59 1.95 11.50 4.40
CA GLY A 59 0.73 11.58 5.22
C GLY A 59 -0.59 11.77 4.45
N PHE A 60 -0.53 12.07 3.15
CA PHE A 60 -1.70 12.42 2.33
C PHE A 60 -2.15 11.33 1.36
N PHE A 61 -1.22 10.56 0.79
CA PHE A 61 -1.56 9.53 -0.21
C PHE A 61 -1.21 8.14 0.28
N GLN A 62 -2.22 7.30 0.45
CA GLN A 62 -2.02 5.86 0.51
C GLN A 62 -1.51 5.45 -0.88
N MET A 63 -0.27 4.94 -0.94
CA MET A 63 0.31 4.46 -2.19
C MET A 63 -0.41 3.18 -2.63
N SER A 64 -1.57 3.36 -3.24
CA SER A 64 -2.37 2.29 -3.82
C SER A 64 -2.51 2.49 -5.32
N LEU A 65 -2.75 1.39 -6.03
CA LEU A 65 -3.03 1.42 -7.48
C LEU A 65 -4.24 2.32 -7.81
N LEU A 66 -5.22 2.39 -6.89
CA LEU A 66 -6.40 3.24 -7.02
C LEU A 66 -6.04 4.73 -7.10
N THR A 67 -5.15 5.19 -6.22
CA THR A 67 -4.66 6.58 -6.21
C THR A 67 -3.94 6.92 -7.51
N PHE A 68 -3.12 5.99 -8.03
CA PHE A 68 -2.44 6.17 -9.31
C PHE A 68 -3.42 6.34 -10.48
N VAL A 69 -4.48 5.51 -10.53
CA VAL A 69 -5.54 5.64 -11.55
C VAL A 69 -6.27 6.97 -11.42
N MET A 70 -6.56 7.44 -10.20
CA MET A 70 -7.18 8.76 -10.00
C MET A 70 -6.30 9.89 -10.56
N ILE A 71 -4.99 9.86 -10.32
CA ILE A 71 -4.05 10.85 -10.85
C ILE A 71 -4.07 10.85 -12.39
N LEU A 72 -4.05 9.67 -13.01
CA LEU A 72 -4.12 9.54 -14.47
C LEU A 72 -5.45 10.07 -15.04
N ARG A 73 -6.59 9.77 -14.39
CA ARG A 73 -7.91 10.27 -14.82
C ARG A 73 -7.97 11.79 -14.73
N SER A 74 -7.48 12.38 -13.65
CA SER A 74 -7.42 13.83 -13.50
C SER A 74 -6.53 14.47 -14.56
N ALA A 75 -5.33 13.92 -14.81
CA ALA A 75 -4.44 14.41 -15.85
C ALA A 75 -5.08 14.36 -17.25
N TYR A 76 -5.76 13.26 -17.58
CA TYR A 76 -6.49 13.11 -18.83
C TYR A 76 -7.65 14.12 -18.92
N SER A 77 -8.42 14.31 -17.85
CA SER A 77 -9.50 15.30 -17.81
C SER A 77 -8.99 16.71 -18.06
N TYR A 78 -7.87 17.12 -17.45
CA TYR A 78 -7.25 18.41 -17.71
C TYR A 78 -6.80 18.54 -19.18
N PHE A 79 -6.21 17.48 -19.73
CA PHE A 79 -5.80 17.44 -21.13
C PHE A 79 -6.99 17.59 -22.09
N THR A 80 -8.10 16.90 -21.84
CA THR A 80 -9.33 17.03 -22.64
C THR A 80 -9.91 18.44 -22.55
N VAL A 81 -9.95 19.05 -21.37
CA VAL A 81 -10.42 20.44 -21.21
C VAL A 81 -9.56 21.42 -22.01
N LEU A 82 -8.24 21.28 -21.94
CA LEU A 82 -7.30 22.11 -22.70
C LEU A 82 -7.44 21.91 -24.22
N LEU A 83 -7.64 20.67 -24.68
CA LEU A 83 -7.87 20.40 -26.09
C LEU A 83 -9.16 21.05 -26.59
N ASN A 84 -10.23 20.96 -25.79
CA ASN A 84 -11.53 21.50 -26.16
C ASN A 84 -11.54 23.03 -26.07
N SER A 85 -10.72 23.65 -25.21
CA SER A 85 -10.56 25.10 -25.16
C SER A 85 -9.68 25.68 -26.26
N ASN A 86 -8.75 24.88 -26.83
CA ASN A 86 -7.94 25.27 -27.99
C ASN A 86 -8.64 25.00 -29.33
N ALA A 87 -9.86 24.45 -29.32
CA ALA A 87 -10.67 24.18 -30.49
C ALA A 87 -11.67 25.31 -30.85
N PHE A 88 -11.54 26.47 -30.20
CA PHE A 88 -12.26 27.71 -30.50
C PHE A 88 -11.31 28.79 -31.01
#